data_AF-A0A382K6U2-F1
#
_entry.id   AF-A0A382K6U2-F1
#
_cell.length_a   1.000
_cell.length_b   1.000
_cell.length_c   1.000
_cell.angle_alpha   90.00
_cell.angle_beta   90.00
_cell.angle_gamma   90.00
#
_symmetry.space_group_name_H-M   'P 1'
#
loop_
_entity.id
_entity.type
_entity.pdbx_description
1 polymer ?
#
loop_
_entity_poly.entity_id
_entity_poly.type
_entity_poly.pdbx_seq_one_letter_code
_entity_poly.pdbx_strand_id
1 'polypeptide(L)'
;MKRRIFLQSGLAGLSMMGMPQLGLKAAAPSFSGYKALVCIFLNGGNDAWNSFVPASGSGNSQWTVYNNGRGDLSVADSDKTLPSIGTLNQGSGNPYYDSGSDSAAYLGGSYPLTSISEVKVNAMMPELARLLEDGKASLVGNIGTLVEPLSGKTDFQNAAKKKPSFLFAHNHQRRIIYTGKADDLNMTGWAGRLADLWSGINNDSVMGLNVSFNGQVRLMTGVNSKPILFSPDQTTTYWDMKKDSDNAVYSSRRDLFSTLY
;
A
#
# COMPACT_ATOMS: atom_id res chain seq x y z
N MET A 1 -38.46 -1.56 47.43
CA MET A 1 -38.53 -0.61 46.29
C MET A 1 -37.87 -1.26 45.07
N LYS A 2 -38.56 -1.29 43.93
CA LYS A 2 -38.22 -2.16 42.79
C LYS A 2 -37.12 -1.55 41.91
N ARG A 3 -36.06 -2.34 41.62
CA ARG A 3 -34.90 -2.07 40.75
C ARG A 3 -35.18 -1.64 39.29
N ARG A 4 -36.45 -1.40 38.91
CA ARG A 4 -36.85 -1.10 37.51
C ARG A 4 -37.15 0.38 37.21
N ILE A 5 -37.09 1.27 38.21
CA ILE A 5 -37.35 2.71 38.02
C ILE A 5 -36.04 3.53 37.88
N PHE A 6 -34.89 2.97 38.25
CA PHE A 6 -33.60 3.68 38.24
C PHE A 6 -32.90 3.70 36.86
N LEU A 7 -33.27 2.80 35.94
CA LEU A 7 -32.68 2.74 34.59
C LEU A 7 -33.51 3.47 33.51
N GLN A 8 -34.60 4.16 33.88
CA GLN A 8 -35.46 4.89 32.94
C GLN A 8 -35.26 6.42 32.96
N SER A 9 -34.32 6.94 33.76
CA SER A 9 -34.24 8.38 34.05
C SER A 9 -32.86 9.02 33.81
N GLY A 10 -32.08 8.53 32.84
CA GLY A 10 -30.76 9.10 32.55
C GLY A 10 -30.33 8.91 31.11
N LEU A 11 -30.68 9.90 30.27
CA LEU A 11 -30.16 10.26 28.93
C LEU A 11 -31.21 10.26 27.82
N ALA A 12 -32.18 11.17 27.98
CA ALA A 12 -32.88 11.83 26.88
C ALA A 12 -32.49 13.32 26.90
N GLY A 13 -32.07 13.86 25.75
CA GLY A 13 -31.67 15.26 25.52
C GLY A 13 -30.14 15.41 25.40
N LEU A 14 -29.55 15.55 24.21
CA LEU A 14 -29.78 16.63 23.25
C LEU A 14 -29.70 16.16 21.78
N SER A 15 -30.63 16.69 21.01
CA SER A 15 -30.80 16.67 19.57
C SER A 15 -29.68 17.35 18.76
N MET A 16 -29.31 16.78 17.63
CA MET A 16 -29.05 17.54 16.39
C MET A 16 -29.65 16.81 15.18
N MET A 17 -30.65 17.45 14.56
CA MET A 17 -31.10 17.17 13.20
C MET A 17 -30.03 17.61 12.20
N GLY A 18 -29.80 16.87 11.11
CA GLY A 18 -29.14 17.42 9.92
C GLY A 18 -28.51 16.40 8.96
N MET A 19 -29.06 16.36 7.74
CA MET A 19 -28.61 15.71 6.49
C MET A 19 -28.91 14.21 6.32
N PRO A 20 -29.76 13.82 5.34
CA PRO A 20 -29.66 12.50 4.75
C PRO A 20 -28.34 12.48 3.98
N GLN A 21 -27.33 11.81 4.53
CA GLN A 21 -26.19 11.41 3.73
C GLN A 21 -26.74 10.46 2.66
N LEU A 22 -26.89 10.93 1.41
CA LEU A 22 -26.81 10.06 0.25
C LEU A 22 -25.39 9.47 0.25
N GLY A 23 -25.16 8.51 1.14
CA GLY A 23 -24.09 7.56 0.94
C GLY A 23 -24.47 6.81 -0.32
N LEU A 24 -23.70 7.00 -1.39
CA LEU A 24 -23.45 5.89 -2.29
C LEU A 24 -22.89 4.78 -1.39
N LYS A 25 -23.78 3.93 -0.85
CA LYS A 25 -23.35 2.63 -0.37
C LYS A 25 -22.82 1.96 -1.62
N ALA A 26 -21.48 1.94 -1.75
CA ALA A 26 -20.84 0.98 -2.63
C ALA A 26 -21.53 -0.35 -2.31
N ALA A 27 -22.15 -0.97 -3.32
CA ALA A 27 -22.84 -2.23 -3.15
C ALA A 27 -21.93 -3.13 -2.33
N ALA A 28 -22.35 -3.52 -1.12
CA ALA A 28 -21.54 -4.38 -0.27
C ALA A 28 -21.40 -5.69 -1.05
N PRO A 29 -20.24 -5.98 -1.67
CA PRO A 29 -20.15 -7.13 -2.52
C PRO A 29 -20.27 -8.35 -1.60
N SER A 30 -21.17 -9.28 -1.92
CA SER A 30 -21.23 -10.53 -1.18
C SER A 30 -19.97 -11.32 -1.53
N PHE A 31 -19.01 -11.35 -0.62
CA PHE A 31 -17.82 -12.18 -0.76
C PHE A 31 -18.02 -13.49 0.01
N SER A 32 -17.75 -14.62 -0.64
CA SER A 32 -17.62 -15.90 0.07
C SER A 32 -16.18 -16.10 0.53
N GLY A 33 -15.99 -16.44 1.80
CA GLY A 33 -14.67 -16.69 2.39
C GLY A 33 -13.89 -15.43 2.75
N TYR A 34 -12.68 -15.63 3.27
CA TYR A 34 -11.81 -14.53 3.71
C TYR A 34 -11.17 -13.81 2.52
N LYS A 35 -11.19 -12.49 2.53
CA LYS A 35 -10.51 -11.61 1.56
C LYS A 35 -9.69 -10.59 2.32
N ALA A 36 -8.44 -10.40 1.91
CA ALA A 36 -7.55 -9.38 2.45
C ALA A 36 -6.89 -8.61 1.31
N LEU A 37 -6.73 -7.30 1.51
CA LEU A 37 -5.88 -6.46 0.69
C LEU A 37 -4.54 -6.31 1.39
N VAL A 38 -3.46 -6.75 0.75
CA VAL A 38 -2.09 -6.55 1.25
C VAL A 38 -1.46 -5.42 0.45
N CYS A 39 -1.08 -4.35 1.15
CA CYS A 39 -0.36 -3.23 0.56
C CYS A 39 1.11 -3.27 0.99
N ILE A 40 2.01 -3.51 0.03
CA ILE A 40 3.46 -3.44 0.25
C ILE A 40 3.92 -2.06 -0.18
N PHE A 41 4.24 -1.21 0.80
CA PHE A 41 4.75 0.13 0.53
C PHE A 41 6.26 0.18 0.78
N LEU A 42 7.04 0.23 -0.31
CA LEU A 42 8.51 0.15 -0.27
C LEU A 42 9.17 1.46 0.16
N ASN A 43 8.40 2.50 0.48
CA ASN A 43 8.92 3.70 1.11
C ASN A 43 9.98 4.47 0.31
N GLY A 44 9.99 4.30 -1.02
CA GLY A 44 11.01 4.81 -1.94
C GLY A 44 12.19 3.85 -2.18
N GLY A 45 12.21 2.68 -1.55
CA GLY A 45 13.27 1.69 -1.64
C GLY A 45 13.32 0.89 -2.94
N ASN A 46 12.34 1.04 -3.83
CA ASN A 46 12.39 0.50 -5.19
C ASN A 46 12.19 1.63 -6.18
N ASP A 47 13.23 1.95 -6.93
CA ASP A 47 13.14 2.76 -8.14
C ASP A 47 12.47 1.91 -9.22
N ALA A 48 11.34 2.39 -9.76
CA ALA A 48 10.58 1.67 -10.77
C ALA A 48 11.44 1.29 -11.99
N TRP A 49 12.44 2.10 -12.32
CA TRP A 49 13.39 1.87 -13.42
C TRP A 49 14.38 0.72 -13.18
N ASN A 50 14.47 0.22 -11.94
CA ASN A 50 15.18 -1.00 -11.63
C ASN A 50 14.35 -2.25 -11.97
N SER A 51 13.02 -2.15 -11.85
CA SER A 51 12.09 -3.27 -12.03
C SER A 51 11.54 -3.35 -13.45
N PHE A 52 11.20 -2.19 -14.03
CA PHE A 52 10.60 -2.04 -15.34
C PHE A 52 11.53 -1.22 -16.23
N VAL A 53 11.98 -1.83 -17.31
CA VAL A 53 12.93 -1.26 -18.27
C VAL A 53 12.15 -0.91 -19.53
N PRO A 54 12.27 0.30 -20.10
CA PRO A 54 11.60 0.63 -21.36
C PRO A 54 11.99 -0.34 -22.48
N ALA A 55 11.02 -0.75 -23.29
CA ALA A 55 11.32 -1.60 -24.44
C ALA A 55 12.01 -0.83 -25.58
N SER A 56 12.93 -1.50 -26.26
CA SER A 56 13.45 -1.09 -27.56
C SER A 56 12.40 -1.36 -28.65
N GLY A 57 11.63 -0.34 -29.01
CA GLY A 57 10.65 -0.44 -30.10
C GLY A 57 9.32 0.28 -29.85
N SER A 58 9.03 0.71 -28.62
CA SER A 58 7.91 1.63 -28.32
C SER A 58 8.27 3.07 -28.72
N GLY A 59 8.66 3.25 -29.98
CA GLY A 59 9.41 4.41 -30.47
C GLY A 59 10.87 4.31 -30.04
N ASN A 60 11.79 4.23 -31.00
CA ASN A 60 13.24 3.95 -30.88
C ASN A 60 14.06 4.94 -30.02
N SER A 61 13.47 5.63 -29.05
CA SER A 61 14.10 6.62 -28.17
C SER A 61 13.96 6.31 -26.69
N GLN A 62 12.98 5.50 -26.25
CA GLN A 62 12.70 5.37 -24.81
C GLN A 62 13.79 4.64 -24.04
N TRP A 63 14.25 3.48 -24.54
CA TRP A 63 15.39 2.79 -23.93
C TRP A 63 16.66 3.65 -24.00
N THR A 64 16.91 4.36 -25.10
CA THR A 64 18.05 5.28 -25.22
C THR A 64 18.02 6.41 -24.20
N VAL A 65 16.86 7.02 -23.97
CA VAL A 65 16.68 8.07 -22.93
C VAL A 65 16.91 7.48 -21.54
N TYR A 66 16.36 6.29 -21.26
CA TYR A 66 16.62 5.56 -20.02
C TYR A 66 18.12 5.29 -19.83
N ASN A 67 18.79 4.76 -20.85
CA ASN A 67 20.21 4.44 -20.82
C ASN A 67 21.06 5.69 -20.56
N ASN A 68 20.78 6.79 -21.25
CA ASN A 68 21.49 8.06 -21.06
C ASN A 68 21.25 8.65 -19.67
N GLY A 69 20.05 8.50 -19.10
CA GLY A 69 19.72 8.98 -17.77
C GLY A 69 20.28 8.11 -16.64
N ARG A 70 20.42 6.80 -16.87
CA ARG A 70 20.85 5.80 -15.88
C ARG A 70 22.35 5.53 -15.90
N GLY A 71 23.03 5.75 -17.03
CA GLY A 71 24.45 5.49 -17.19
C GLY A 71 24.78 4.03 -16.87
N ASP A 72 25.79 3.81 -16.03
CA ASP A 72 26.30 2.47 -15.65
C ASP A 72 25.27 1.58 -14.93
N LEU A 73 24.12 2.13 -14.51
CA LEU A 73 23.01 1.40 -13.88
C LEU A 73 21.90 1.02 -14.87
N SER A 74 22.11 1.23 -16.18
CA SER A 74 21.14 0.84 -17.20
C SER A 74 21.18 -0.67 -17.43
N VAL A 75 20.01 -1.30 -17.41
CA VAL A 75 19.88 -2.69 -17.81
C VAL A 75 20.11 -2.80 -19.31
N ALA A 76 20.92 -3.78 -19.73
CA ALA A 76 21.24 -4.01 -21.13
C ALA A 76 19.97 -4.21 -21.97
N ASP A 77 19.98 -3.67 -23.18
CA ASP A 77 18.92 -3.90 -24.18
C ASP A 77 19.04 -5.30 -24.79
N SER A 78 18.92 -6.33 -23.94
CA SER A 78 18.91 -7.72 -24.36
C SER A 78 17.70 -8.42 -23.77
N ASP A 79 16.96 -9.08 -24.67
CA ASP A 79 15.82 -9.89 -24.29
C ASP A 79 16.30 -11.22 -23.73
N LYS A 80 15.76 -11.58 -22.57
CA LYS A 80 15.94 -12.88 -21.95
C LYS A 80 14.69 -13.72 -22.13
N THR A 81 14.88 -15.03 -22.22
CA THR A 81 13.77 -15.99 -22.19
C THR A 81 13.32 -16.19 -20.75
N LEU A 82 12.02 -16.02 -20.50
CA LEU A 82 11.45 -16.19 -19.17
C LEU A 82 11.61 -17.65 -18.69
N PRO A 83 12.34 -17.93 -17.60
CA PRO A 83 12.55 -19.30 -17.12
C PRO A 83 11.29 -19.85 -16.47
N SER A 84 11.06 -21.17 -16.58
CA SER A 84 10.04 -21.87 -15.80
C SER A 84 10.33 -21.78 -14.30
N ILE A 85 9.38 -21.25 -13.53
CA ILE A 85 9.52 -21.09 -12.08
C ILE A 85 9.44 -22.46 -11.40
N GLY A 86 10.33 -22.72 -10.44
CA GLY A 86 10.29 -23.92 -9.59
C GLY A 86 11.59 -24.73 -9.53
N THR A 87 12.61 -24.39 -10.31
CA THR A 87 13.94 -25.01 -10.21
C THR A 87 15.03 -23.99 -10.46
N LEU A 88 15.54 -23.38 -9.40
CA LEU A 88 16.71 -22.52 -9.45
C LEU A 88 17.96 -23.41 -9.40
N ASN A 89 18.59 -23.65 -10.56
CA ASN A 89 19.88 -24.32 -10.61
C ASN A 89 20.98 -23.35 -10.18
N GLN A 90 22.04 -23.80 -9.50
CA GLN A 90 23.18 -22.97 -9.07
C GLN A 90 24.15 -22.60 -10.23
N GLY A 91 23.65 -22.45 -11.46
CA GLY A 91 24.51 -22.32 -12.66
C GLY A 91 23.86 -21.60 -13.83
N SER A 92 24.32 -21.88 -15.05
CA SER A 92 23.82 -21.28 -16.30
C SER A 92 22.32 -21.57 -16.44
N GLY A 93 21.49 -20.53 -16.26
CA GLY A 93 20.03 -20.64 -16.20
C GLY A 93 19.40 -20.07 -14.92
N ASN A 94 20.20 -19.75 -13.91
CA ASN A 94 19.74 -18.96 -12.77
C ASN A 94 19.60 -17.48 -13.18
N PRO A 95 18.39 -16.89 -13.14
CA PRO A 95 18.22 -15.49 -13.44
C PRO A 95 18.86 -14.57 -12.39
N TYR A 96 19.12 -15.07 -11.18
CA TYR A 96 19.70 -14.30 -10.08
C TYR A 96 21.23 -14.35 -10.00
N TYR A 97 21.88 -15.08 -10.91
CA TYR A 97 23.31 -15.33 -10.83
C TYR A 97 23.95 -15.26 -12.21
N ASP A 98 24.97 -14.42 -12.33
CA ASP A 98 25.86 -14.39 -13.48
C ASP A 98 27.30 -14.46 -13.02
N SER A 99 27.89 -15.64 -13.09
CA SER A 99 29.32 -15.87 -12.88
C SER A 99 29.89 -15.32 -11.56
N GLY A 100 29.06 -15.21 -10.52
CA GLY A 100 29.44 -14.68 -9.20
C GLY A 100 29.28 -13.17 -9.03
N SER A 101 28.68 -12.48 -10.00
CA SER A 101 28.46 -11.04 -9.98
C SER A 101 26.97 -10.71 -9.99
N ASP A 102 26.45 -10.28 -8.84
CA ASP A 102 25.08 -9.79 -8.70
C ASP A 102 24.81 -8.57 -9.60
N SER A 103 25.84 -7.74 -9.81
CA SER A 103 25.78 -6.58 -10.70
C SER A 103 25.60 -7.00 -12.15
N ALA A 104 26.34 -8.04 -12.59
CA ALA A 104 26.19 -8.57 -13.94
C ALA A 104 24.80 -9.20 -14.16
N ALA A 105 24.28 -9.91 -13.16
CA ALA A 105 22.93 -10.45 -13.21
C ALA A 105 21.86 -9.35 -13.31
N TYR A 106 22.01 -8.28 -12.53
CA TYR A 106 21.12 -7.12 -12.55
C TYR A 106 21.11 -6.36 -13.89
N LEU A 107 22.28 -6.15 -14.49
CA LEU A 107 22.42 -5.42 -15.75
C LEU A 107 22.22 -6.32 -16.98
N GLY A 108 22.10 -7.64 -16.77
CA GLY A 108 22.23 -8.66 -17.79
C GLY A 108 21.13 -8.68 -18.86
N GLY A 109 19.98 -8.05 -18.62
CA GLY A 109 18.89 -7.93 -19.59
C GLY A 109 17.50 -7.87 -18.96
N SER A 110 16.47 -8.06 -19.80
CA SER A 110 15.07 -7.98 -19.36
C SER A 110 14.16 -8.97 -20.09
N TYR A 111 13.03 -9.30 -19.48
CA TYR A 111 11.98 -10.15 -20.04
C TYR A 111 10.95 -9.29 -20.77
N PRO A 112 10.78 -9.44 -22.10
CA PRO A 112 9.64 -8.87 -22.79
C PRO A 112 8.34 -9.53 -22.34
N LEU A 113 7.25 -8.76 -22.33
CA LEU A 113 5.92 -9.23 -21.99
C LEU A 113 5.03 -9.28 -23.24
N THR A 114 4.19 -10.30 -23.36
CA THR A 114 3.25 -10.48 -24.48
C THR A 114 2.17 -9.41 -24.47
N SER A 115 1.70 -9.04 -23.27
CA SER A 115 0.56 -8.12 -23.10
C SER A 115 0.96 -6.65 -22.94
N ILE A 116 2.24 -6.35 -22.75
CA ILE A 116 2.75 -4.99 -22.49
C ILE A 116 3.99 -4.77 -23.37
N SER A 117 3.91 -3.84 -24.32
CA SER A 117 4.96 -3.63 -25.32
C SER A 117 5.91 -2.50 -24.97
N GLU A 118 5.51 -1.63 -24.04
CA GLU A 118 6.19 -0.38 -23.69
C GLU A 118 7.29 -0.60 -22.66
N VAL A 119 7.15 -1.64 -21.84
CA VAL A 119 8.12 -1.98 -20.79
C VAL A 119 8.38 -3.48 -20.74
N LYS A 120 9.61 -3.81 -20.36
CA LYS A 120 10.13 -5.13 -20.06
C LYS A 120 10.39 -5.22 -18.56
N VAL A 121 10.49 -6.43 -18.02
CA VAL A 121 10.79 -6.66 -16.59
C VAL A 121 12.26 -7.02 -16.43
N ASN A 122 12.97 -6.46 -15.45
CA ASN A 122 14.38 -6.80 -15.21
C ASN A 122 14.57 -8.32 -15.04
N ALA A 123 15.66 -8.88 -15.60
CA ALA A 123 15.97 -10.30 -15.54
C ALA A 123 16.06 -10.86 -14.11
N MET A 124 16.40 -10.03 -13.13
CA MET A 124 16.40 -10.38 -11.69
C MET A 124 14.99 -10.51 -11.08
N MET A 125 13.92 -10.39 -11.87
CA MET A 125 12.52 -10.45 -11.40
C MET A 125 11.65 -11.42 -12.22
N PRO A 126 12.06 -12.69 -12.40
CA PRO A 126 11.33 -13.66 -13.21
C PRO A 126 9.92 -13.97 -12.67
N GLU A 127 9.71 -13.92 -11.34
CA GLU A 127 8.40 -14.12 -10.71
C GLU A 127 7.42 -13.03 -11.10
N LEU A 128 7.87 -11.77 -11.07
CA LEU A 128 7.02 -10.63 -11.43
C LEU A 128 6.66 -10.69 -12.91
N ALA A 129 7.64 -10.98 -13.78
CA ALA A 129 7.40 -11.17 -15.20
C ALA A 129 6.39 -12.30 -15.45
N ARG A 130 6.49 -13.42 -14.73
CA ARG A 130 5.52 -14.52 -14.83
C ARG A 130 4.13 -14.13 -14.34
N LEU A 131 4.03 -13.42 -13.23
CA LEU A 131 2.72 -12.96 -12.74
C LEU A 131 2.04 -12.03 -13.75
N LEU A 132 2.81 -11.19 -14.44
CA LEU A 132 2.29 -10.33 -15.49
C LEU A 132 1.87 -11.14 -16.73
N GLU A 133 2.69 -12.09 -17.19
CA GLU A 133 2.35 -12.97 -18.32
C GLU A 133 1.12 -13.86 -18.04
N ASP A 134 1.01 -14.40 -16.83
CA ASP A 134 -0.11 -15.23 -16.40
C ASP A 134 -1.40 -14.41 -16.15
N GLY A 135 -1.37 -13.09 -16.29
CA GLY A 135 -2.50 -12.20 -15.99
C GLY A 135 -2.87 -12.15 -14.50
N LYS A 136 -1.93 -12.50 -13.61
CA LYS A 136 -2.09 -12.50 -12.13
C LYS A 136 -1.61 -11.20 -11.48
N ALA A 137 -0.88 -10.36 -12.21
CA ALA A 137 -0.49 -9.02 -11.82
C ALA A 137 -0.85 -8.01 -12.91
N SER A 138 -1.00 -6.75 -12.52
CA SER A 138 -1.19 -5.62 -13.44
C SER A 138 -0.18 -4.54 -13.12
N LEU A 139 0.36 -3.92 -14.17
CA LEU A 139 1.16 -2.71 -14.04
C LEU A 139 0.26 -1.49 -14.21
N VAL A 140 0.39 -0.52 -13.31
CA VAL A 140 -0.26 0.79 -13.44
C VAL A 140 0.84 1.84 -13.52
N GLY A 141 1.04 2.36 -14.72
CA GLY A 141 2.01 3.42 -15.00
C GLY A 141 1.44 4.82 -14.81
N ASN A 142 2.32 5.82 -14.92
CA ASN A 142 1.95 7.25 -14.89
C ASN A 142 1.19 7.69 -13.63
N ILE A 143 1.52 7.08 -12.49
CA ILE A 143 0.99 7.48 -11.18
C ILE A 143 1.90 8.57 -10.61
N GLY A 144 1.29 9.68 -10.18
CA GLY A 144 2.00 10.76 -9.52
C GLY A 144 1.06 11.60 -8.66
N THR A 145 1.64 12.48 -7.85
CA THR A 145 0.88 13.43 -7.05
C THR A 145 0.57 14.66 -7.89
N LEU A 146 -0.70 14.95 -8.11
CA LEU A 146 -1.15 16.11 -8.86
C LEU A 146 -2.40 16.71 -8.21
N VAL A 147 -2.43 18.04 -8.10
CA VAL A 147 -3.62 18.76 -7.60
C VAL A 147 -4.53 19.15 -8.77
N GLU A 148 -3.95 19.66 -9.84
CA GLU A 148 -4.63 19.99 -11.09
C GLU A 148 -3.68 19.77 -12.29
N PRO A 149 -4.21 19.55 -13.50
CA PRO A 149 -3.39 19.42 -14.71
C PRO A 149 -2.47 20.62 -14.94
N LEU A 150 -1.18 20.33 -15.18
CA LEU A 150 -0.16 21.31 -15.53
C LEU A 150 0.39 21.02 -16.94
N SER A 151 0.32 22.00 -17.83
CA SER A 151 0.82 21.90 -19.21
C SER A 151 2.23 22.48 -19.32
N GLY A 152 3.23 21.67 -18.95
CA GLY A 152 4.64 22.00 -19.11
C GLY A 152 5.16 23.06 -18.13
N LYS A 153 6.30 23.67 -18.51
CA LYS A 153 7.08 24.53 -17.61
C LYS A 153 6.37 25.82 -17.23
N THR A 154 5.61 26.42 -18.15
CA THR A 154 4.90 27.68 -17.90
C THR A 154 3.85 27.53 -16.79
N ASP A 155 3.03 26.48 -16.86
CA ASP A 155 2.05 26.16 -15.81
C ASP A 155 2.74 25.81 -14.49
N PHE A 156 3.83 25.04 -14.56
CA PHE A 156 4.63 24.71 -13.39
C PHE A 156 5.19 25.95 -12.68
N GLN A 157 5.64 26.95 -13.43
CA GLN A 157 6.20 28.19 -12.90
C GLN A 157 5.13 29.20 -12.48
N ASN A 158 3.89 29.07 -12.97
CA ASN A 158 2.78 29.94 -12.60
C ASN A 158 2.41 29.76 -11.12
N ALA A 159 2.42 30.85 -10.35
CA ALA A 159 2.06 30.83 -8.93
C ALA A 159 0.55 30.63 -8.68
N ALA A 160 -0.30 30.94 -9.66
CA ALA A 160 -1.75 30.73 -9.57
C ALA A 160 -2.16 29.26 -9.73
N LYS A 161 -1.28 28.43 -10.32
CA LYS A 161 -1.53 26.99 -10.50
C LYS A 161 -1.26 26.23 -9.20
N LYS A 162 -2.21 25.39 -8.79
CA LYS A 162 -2.04 24.55 -7.60
C LYS A 162 -1.08 23.41 -7.87
N LYS A 163 -0.16 23.21 -6.93
CA LYS A 163 0.90 22.20 -7.01
C LYS A 163 0.88 21.35 -5.74
N PRO A 164 1.35 20.09 -5.79
CA PRO A 164 1.55 19.31 -4.60
C PRO A 164 2.42 20.04 -3.59
N SER A 165 2.09 19.93 -2.30
CA SER A 165 2.89 20.56 -1.25
C SER A 165 4.31 19.97 -1.21
N PHE A 166 5.31 20.83 -1.02
CA PHE A 166 6.72 20.43 -0.85
C PHE A 166 7.19 19.43 -1.92
N LEU A 167 7.16 19.86 -3.18
CA LEU A 167 7.81 19.12 -4.27
C LEU A 167 9.29 18.85 -3.92
N PHE A 168 9.77 17.66 -4.28
CA PHE A 168 11.12 17.14 -3.99
C PHE A 168 11.40 16.76 -2.54
N ALA A 169 10.47 16.97 -1.60
CA ALA A 169 10.63 16.52 -0.23
C ALA A 169 10.08 15.10 -0.04
N HIS A 170 10.98 14.12 0.09
CA HIS A 170 10.64 12.69 0.13
C HIS A 170 9.64 12.34 1.25
N ASN A 171 9.84 12.91 2.44
CA ASN A 171 8.95 12.74 3.59
C ASN A 171 7.52 13.28 3.33
N HIS A 172 7.39 14.41 2.62
CA HIS A 172 6.10 15.03 2.31
C HIS A 172 5.39 14.33 1.14
N GLN A 173 6.11 13.95 0.08
CA GLN A 173 5.51 13.20 -1.03
C GLN A 173 4.98 11.83 -0.57
N ARG A 174 5.72 11.16 0.34
CA ARG A 174 5.25 9.96 1.00
C ARG A 174 3.94 10.18 1.77
N ARG A 175 3.86 11.29 2.51
CA ARG A 175 2.67 11.67 3.28
C ARG A 175 1.47 11.89 2.36
N ILE A 176 1.66 12.51 1.20
CA ILE A 176 0.60 12.70 0.19
C ILE A 176 0.03 11.36 -0.30
N ILE A 177 0.88 10.37 -0.58
CA ILE A 177 0.41 9.04 -1.01
C ILE A 177 -0.46 8.39 0.08
N TYR A 178 -0.09 8.57 1.36
CA TYR A 178 -0.89 8.07 2.47
C TYR A 178 -2.24 8.77 2.61
N THR A 179 -2.28 10.09 2.44
CA THR A 179 -3.54 10.84 2.54
C THR A 179 -4.41 10.68 1.32
N GLY A 180 -3.82 10.42 0.15
CA GLY A 180 -4.51 10.40 -1.15
C GLY A 180 -4.93 11.80 -1.62
N LYS A 181 -4.34 12.87 -1.06
CA LYS A 181 -4.67 14.26 -1.38
C LYS A 181 -3.40 15.10 -1.52
N ALA A 182 -3.18 15.64 -2.72
CA ALA A 182 -1.91 16.24 -3.10
C ALA A 182 -1.60 17.62 -2.48
N ASP A 183 -2.62 18.35 -2.05
CA ASP A 183 -2.52 19.68 -1.44
C ASP A 183 -2.74 19.67 0.08
N ASP A 184 -2.90 18.50 0.70
CA ASP A 184 -3.23 18.38 2.12
C ASP A 184 -2.49 17.21 2.79
N LEU A 185 -1.47 17.56 3.57
CA LEU A 185 -0.64 16.63 4.33
C LEU A 185 -1.26 16.20 5.67
N ASN A 186 -2.26 16.94 6.14
CA ASN A 186 -2.83 16.78 7.48
C ASN A 186 -4.07 15.87 7.47
N MET A 187 -4.64 15.61 6.30
CA MET A 187 -5.73 14.68 6.13
C MET A 187 -5.41 13.29 6.72
N THR A 188 -6.46 12.56 7.09
CA THR A 188 -6.40 11.14 7.46
C THR A 188 -5.91 10.30 6.28
N GLY A 189 -5.60 9.03 6.51
CA GLY A 189 -5.20 8.13 5.43
C GLY A 189 -6.39 7.57 4.66
N TRP A 190 -6.22 7.29 3.38
CA TRP A 190 -7.32 6.79 2.55
C TRP A 190 -7.81 5.40 2.98
N ALA A 191 -6.93 4.50 3.46
CA ALA A 191 -7.34 3.18 3.95
C ALA A 191 -8.09 3.28 5.28
N GLY A 192 -7.69 4.22 6.13
CA GLY A 192 -8.42 4.57 7.35
C GLY A 192 -9.81 5.13 7.07
N ARG A 193 -9.95 6.02 6.09
CA ARG A 193 -11.26 6.53 5.66
C ARG A 193 -12.12 5.46 5.00
N LEU A 194 -11.52 4.52 4.27
CA LEU A 194 -12.24 3.36 3.72
C LEU A 194 -12.81 2.50 4.85
N ALA A 195 -12.00 2.24 5.89
CA ALA A 195 -12.45 1.51 7.08
C ALA A 195 -13.60 2.25 7.82
N ASP A 196 -13.55 3.58 7.91
CA ASP A 196 -14.66 4.37 8.48
C ASP A 196 -15.98 4.22 7.72
N LEU A 197 -15.93 3.91 6.42
CA LEU A 197 -17.11 3.73 5.57
C LEU A 197 -17.63 2.29 5.56
N TRP A 198 -16.84 1.31 6.00
CA TRP A 198 -17.19 -0.11 6.00
C TRP A 198 -18.00 -0.52 7.23
N SER A 199 -19.23 0.00 7.34
CA SER A 199 -20.21 -0.45 8.34
C SER A 199 -20.64 -1.90 8.07
N GLY A 200 -20.76 -2.74 9.10
CA GLY A 200 -21.25 -4.13 9.01
C GLY A 200 -20.22 -5.17 8.57
N ILE A 201 -18.95 -4.78 8.34
CA ILE A 201 -17.86 -5.74 8.10
C ILE A 201 -17.25 -6.14 9.44
N ASN A 202 -16.88 -7.42 9.59
CA ASN A 202 -16.32 -7.99 10.83
C ASN A 202 -17.19 -7.75 12.08
N ASN A 203 -18.53 -7.82 11.95
CA ASN A 203 -19.47 -7.53 13.05
C ASN A 203 -19.24 -6.16 13.72
N ASP A 204 -18.96 -5.13 12.90
CA ASP A 204 -18.62 -3.78 13.36
C ASP A 204 -17.35 -3.70 14.24
N SER A 205 -16.55 -4.76 14.27
CA SER A 205 -15.27 -4.77 14.96
C SER A 205 -14.29 -3.84 14.25
N VAL A 206 -13.93 -2.76 14.93
CA VAL A 206 -12.79 -1.90 14.57
C VAL A 206 -11.45 -2.68 14.62
N MET A 207 -11.43 -3.80 15.34
CA MET A 207 -10.28 -4.67 15.53
C MET A 207 -10.15 -5.65 14.35
N GLY A 208 -9.74 -5.17 13.18
CA GLY A 208 -9.43 -6.06 12.04
C GLY A 208 -9.40 -5.43 10.66
N LEU A 209 -9.91 -4.20 10.49
CA LEU A 209 -9.93 -3.54 9.17
C LEU A 209 -8.56 -2.98 8.77
N ASN A 210 -7.73 -2.61 9.74
CA ASN A 210 -6.40 -2.06 9.51
C ASN A 210 -5.40 -2.68 10.49
N VAL A 211 -4.48 -3.48 9.97
CA VAL A 211 -3.44 -4.15 10.75
C VAL A 211 -2.08 -3.73 10.21
N SER A 212 -1.22 -3.21 11.09
CA SER A 212 0.16 -2.84 10.76
C SER A 212 1.15 -3.71 11.52
N PHE A 213 2.17 -4.18 10.83
CA PHE A 213 3.31 -4.89 11.43
C PHE A 213 4.51 -3.97 11.70
N ASN A 214 4.46 -2.72 11.27
CA ASN A 214 5.57 -1.77 11.40
C ASN A 214 5.07 -0.36 11.73
N GLY A 215 4.61 -0.18 12.96
CA GLY A 215 4.20 1.12 13.51
C GLY A 215 2.92 1.71 12.91
N GLN A 216 2.54 2.89 13.41
CA GLN A 216 1.36 3.59 12.91
C GLN A 216 1.65 4.24 11.57
N VAL A 217 1.03 3.72 10.51
CA VAL A 217 1.08 4.36 9.19
C VAL A 217 -0.14 5.25 9.05
N ARG A 218 0.08 6.55 8.77
CA ARG A 218 -1.02 7.52 8.56
C ARG A 218 -2.05 7.02 7.54
N LEU A 219 -1.61 6.24 6.55
CA LEU A 219 -2.44 5.53 5.57
C LEU A 219 -3.67 4.84 6.18
N MET A 220 -3.49 4.19 7.33
CA MET A 220 -4.51 3.41 8.02
C MET A 220 -5.30 4.19 9.07
N THR A 221 -4.93 5.44 9.34
CA THR A 221 -5.61 6.27 10.34
C THR A 221 -6.79 6.97 9.70
N GLY A 222 -8.01 6.58 10.07
CA GLY A 222 -9.26 7.24 9.73
C GLY A 222 -9.61 8.35 10.71
N VAL A 223 -10.77 8.96 10.49
CA VAL A 223 -11.41 9.87 11.44
C VAL A 223 -11.75 9.08 12.71
N ASN A 224 -12.43 7.93 12.56
CA ASN A 224 -12.87 7.09 13.67
C ASN A 224 -11.97 5.85 13.84
N SER A 225 -11.53 5.24 12.74
CA SER A 225 -10.76 4.01 12.70
C SER A 225 -9.28 4.26 12.99
N LYS A 226 -8.68 3.41 13.82
CA LYS A 226 -7.23 3.40 14.09
C LYS A 226 -6.67 1.99 13.80
N PRO A 227 -5.43 1.88 13.29
CA PRO A 227 -4.83 0.57 13.05
C PRO A 227 -4.51 -0.15 14.35
N ILE A 228 -4.65 -1.47 14.34
CA ILE A 228 -3.99 -2.34 15.32
C ILE A 228 -2.52 -2.47 14.93
N LEU A 229 -1.64 -2.41 15.93
CA LEU A 229 -0.21 -2.62 15.77
C LEU A 229 0.18 -3.98 16.32
N PHE A 230 0.79 -4.79 15.48
CA PHE A 230 1.55 -5.97 15.90
C PHE A 230 3.03 -5.66 15.71
N SER A 231 3.81 -5.72 16.78
CA SER A 231 5.26 -5.68 16.64
C SER A 231 5.75 -7.13 16.48
N PRO A 232 6.48 -7.47 15.40
CA PRO A 232 7.01 -8.82 15.24
C PRO A 232 7.96 -9.23 16.38
N ASP A 233 8.55 -8.24 17.07
CA ASP A 233 9.57 -8.46 18.10
C ASP A 233 9.04 -8.26 19.53
N GLN A 234 7.79 -7.80 19.67
CA GLN A 234 7.17 -7.56 20.98
C GLN A 234 5.71 -7.97 20.97
N THR A 235 5.36 -8.91 21.85
CA THR A 235 3.95 -9.21 22.15
C THR A 235 3.28 -7.95 22.69
N THR A 236 2.26 -7.43 21.99
CA THR A 236 1.42 -6.35 22.52
C THR A 236 0.80 -6.82 23.84
N THR A 237 1.21 -6.23 24.95
CA THR A 237 0.68 -6.53 26.28
C THR A 237 -0.23 -5.38 26.70
N TYR A 238 -1.51 -5.70 26.94
CA TYR A 238 -2.43 -4.76 27.55
C TYR A 238 -2.26 -4.85 29.07
N TRP A 239 -2.37 -3.72 29.77
CA TRP A 239 -2.18 -3.69 31.23
C TRP A 239 -3.09 -4.71 31.93
N ASP A 240 -4.37 -4.77 31.55
CA ASP A 240 -5.36 -5.74 32.04
C ASP A 240 -4.99 -7.22 31.83
N MET A 241 -4.05 -7.54 30.93
CA MET A 241 -3.56 -8.91 30.68
C MET A 241 -2.31 -9.26 31.52
N LYS A 242 -1.72 -8.29 32.21
CA LYS A 242 -0.50 -8.46 33.00
C LYS A 242 -0.85 -8.99 34.39
N LYS A 243 -0.50 -10.23 34.68
CA LYS A 243 -0.73 -10.83 36.00
C LYS A 243 0.41 -10.46 36.95
N ASP A 244 0.29 -9.33 37.63
CA ASP A 244 1.19 -8.91 38.72
C ASP A 244 0.40 -8.46 39.96
N SER A 245 1.10 -8.24 41.08
CA SER A 245 0.50 -7.91 42.38
C SER A 245 -0.21 -6.56 42.40
N ASP A 246 0.10 -5.68 41.45
CA ASP A 246 -0.38 -4.30 41.40
C ASP A 246 -1.55 -4.12 40.42
N ASN A 247 -1.92 -5.18 39.69
CA ASN A 247 -3.01 -5.15 38.72
C ASN A 247 -4.32 -5.72 39.29
N ALA A 248 -5.11 -4.84 39.88
CA ALA A 248 -6.43 -5.17 40.43
C ALA A 248 -7.53 -5.44 39.37
N VAL A 249 -7.26 -5.20 38.08
CA VAL A 249 -8.21 -5.42 36.97
C VAL A 249 -7.77 -6.54 36.02
N TYR A 250 -6.87 -7.41 36.48
CA TYR A 250 -6.42 -8.55 35.69
C TYR A 250 -7.61 -9.38 35.16
N SER A 251 -7.68 -9.51 33.84
CA SER A 251 -8.60 -10.41 33.16
C SER A 251 -7.81 -11.45 32.38
N SER A 252 -8.23 -12.71 32.45
CA SER A 252 -7.55 -13.76 31.72
C SER A 252 -7.69 -13.51 30.22
N ARG A 253 -6.67 -13.87 29.43
CA ARG A 253 -6.73 -13.74 27.96
C ARG A 253 -7.99 -14.39 27.39
N ARG A 254 -8.41 -15.52 27.95
CA ARG A 254 -9.58 -16.26 27.49
C ARG A 254 -10.88 -15.49 27.75
N ASP A 255 -10.99 -14.82 28.89
CA ASP A 255 -12.17 -14.05 29.26
C ASP A 255 -12.27 -12.77 28.42
N LEU A 256 -11.16 -12.03 28.26
CA LEU A 256 -11.08 -10.86 27.36
C LEU A 256 -11.46 -11.20 25.91
N PHE A 257 -10.97 -12.32 25.37
CA PHE A 257 -11.35 -12.78 24.03
C PHE A 257 -12.83 -13.17 23.95
N SER A 258 -13.42 -13.73 25.00
CA SER A 258 -14.85 -14.06 25.03
C SER A 258 -15.79 -12.85 25.16
N THR A 259 -15.27 -11.69 25.54
CA THR A 259 -16.06 -10.44 25.57
C THR A 259 -15.99 -9.66 24.25
N LEU A 260 -14.97 -9.94 23.43
CA LEU A 260 -14.73 -9.28 22.15
C LEU A 260 -15.40 -9.99 20.96
N TYR A 261 -15.93 -11.19 21.18
CA TYR A 261 -16.64 -12.04 20.22
C TYR A 261 -17.89 -12.63 20.86
#